data_AF-A0A7X5U9Q8-F1
#
_entry.id   AF-A0A7X5U9Q8-F1
#
_cell.length_a   1.000
_cell.length_b   1.000
_cell.length_c   1.000
_cell.angle_alpha   90.00
_cell.angle_beta   90.00
_cell.angle_gamma   90.00
#
_symmetry.space_group_name_H-M   'P 1'
#
loop_
_entity.id
_entity.type
_entity.pdbx_description
1 polymer ?
#
loop_
_entity_poly.entity_id
_entity_poly.type
_entity_poly.pdbx_seq_one_letter_code
_entity_poly.pdbx_strand_id
1 'polypeptide(L)'
;MAMNIQRINFDPIGGDSVTAAFRKLDLDVGEVVNAIDGDGSTTSGISNRLALAENKLGALGNVSTRNIGTSAGTVAAGDDARFLTVGTTPGTVAAGDDARITSALPKVNPTFSGGSGIGRTGVKFEYAFRVSNGNSDNGIGGAYGEWAGDLTPAVQIDCQAPSSHYMGIRWTHWGVKHLAAIHAYEGGAGSPTTLIGFHIAGKTNSHIFDSNGNAFFAGTLSQNSDYRIKANASSLSAPEVAAGLRVLNPLTYNDTRRPATDRPLVGLFAHELQAQFPLLVDGEKDAVQTEMVWVGDTTPYLPGMEPSDYTPPHQESRQMPLLQNVNYVGLVPYLIAGWQHSDQRLGALEAEIGALRTQVEALLAR
;
A
#
# COMPACT_ATOMS: atom_id res chain seq x y z
N MET A 1 -78.44 59.12 -19.18
CA MET A 1 -78.70 60.21 -20.13
C MET A 1 -78.36 59.71 -21.52
N ALA A 2 -79.33 59.79 -22.44
CA ALA A 2 -79.25 59.23 -23.78
C ALA A 2 -78.28 60.04 -24.65
N MET A 3 -77.36 59.34 -25.31
CA MET A 3 -76.40 59.90 -26.25
C MET A 3 -77.13 60.27 -27.53
N ASN A 4 -77.40 61.56 -27.70
CA ASN A 4 -78.05 62.10 -28.90
C ASN A 4 -76.97 62.36 -29.95
N ILE A 5 -76.77 61.40 -30.88
CA ILE A 5 -75.90 61.59 -32.03
C ILE A 5 -76.65 62.50 -33.00
N GLN A 6 -76.43 63.81 -32.88
CA GLN A 6 -76.92 64.79 -33.85
C GLN A 6 -76.27 64.50 -35.21
N ARG A 7 -77.11 64.10 -36.17
CA ARG A 7 -76.76 64.09 -37.59
C ARG A 7 -76.29 65.49 -37.97
N ILE A 8 -75.04 65.60 -38.41
CA ILE A 8 -74.50 66.83 -39.00
C ILE A 8 -75.18 67.00 -40.35
N ASN A 9 -76.08 67.99 -40.42
CA ASN A 9 -76.74 68.39 -41.65
C ASN A 9 -75.82 69.37 -42.38
N PHE A 10 -75.30 68.98 -43.54
CA PHE A 10 -74.47 69.85 -44.37
C PHE A 10 -75.38 70.67 -45.27
N ASP A 11 -75.86 71.81 -44.76
CA ASP A 11 -76.60 72.78 -45.55
C ASP A 11 -75.58 73.68 -46.30
N PRO A 12 -75.52 73.67 -47.64
CA PRO A 12 -74.56 74.45 -48.40
C PRO A 12 -75.07 75.90 -48.52
N ILE A 13 -75.09 76.64 -47.42
CA ILE A 13 -75.31 78.09 -47.43
C ILE A 13 -73.94 78.77 -47.46
N GLY A 14 -73.58 79.24 -48.65
CA GLY A 14 -72.63 80.33 -48.90
C GLY A 14 -71.36 80.38 -48.05
N GLY A 15 -70.27 79.79 -48.56
CA GLY A 15 -68.93 80.37 -48.37
C GLY A 15 -67.91 79.57 -47.58
N ASP A 16 -68.26 78.43 -46.98
CA ASP A 16 -67.27 77.60 -46.30
C ASP A 16 -66.71 76.50 -47.21
N SER A 17 -65.43 76.67 -47.58
CA SER A 17 -64.66 75.70 -48.35
C SER A 17 -64.51 74.38 -47.60
N VAL A 18 -64.81 73.25 -48.25
CA VAL A 18 -64.52 71.88 -47.77
C VAL A 18 -63.06 71.67 -47.37
N THR A 19 -62.13 72.52 -47.82
CA THR A 19 -60.74 72.54 -47.39
C THR A 19 -60.57 72.92 -45.91
N ALA A 20 -61.50 73.71 -45.35
CA ALA A 20 -61.48 74.05 -43.92
C ALA A 20 -62.00 72.90 -43.03
N ALA A 21 -62.89 72.05 -43.55
CA ALA A 21 -63.43 70.92 -42.80
C ALA A 21 -62.39 69.81 -42.53
N PHE A 22 -61.41 69.62 -43.42
CA PHE A 22 -60.29 68.70 -43.19
C PHE A 22 -59.25 69.22 -42.17
N ARG A 23 -59.20 70.53 -41.90
CA ARG A 23 -58.32 71.10 -40.85
C ARG A 23 -58.82 70.86 -39.42
N LYS A 24 -60.02 70.29 -39.24
CA LYS A 24 -60.60 69.97 -37.92
C LYS A 24 -60.35 68.53 -37.46
N LEU A 25 -59.65 67.70 -38.24
CA LEU A 25 -58.96 66.56 -37.63
C LEU A 25 -57.77 67.14 -36.85
N ASP A 26 -57.96 67.33 -35.54
CA ASP A 26 -56.93 67.69 -34.56
C ASP A 26 -55.87 66.58 -34.46
N LEU A 27 -55.22 66.27 -35.57
CA LEU A 27 -53.96 65.54 -35.57
C LEU A 27 -52.89 66.62 -35.48
N ASP A 28 -52.51 66.97 -34.25
CA ASP A 28 -51.40 67.87 -34.01
C ASP A 28 -50.12 67.16 -34.44
N VAL A 29 -49.77 67.33 -35.71
CA VAL A 29 -48.54 66.78 -36.29
C VAL A 29 -47.32 67.31 -35.52
N GLY A 30 -47.42 68.47 -34.86
CA GLY A 30 -46.40 68.99 -33.95
C GLY A 30 -46.19 68.13 -32.71
N GLU A 31 -47.27 67.66 -32.07
CA GLU A 31 -47.17 66.71 -30.94
C GLU A 31 -46.59 65.37 -31.37
N VAL A 32 -46.97 64.85 -32.54
CA VAL A 32 -46.42 63.59 -33.08
C VAL A 32 -44.93 63.73 -33.36
N VAL A 33 -44.50 64.85 -33.94
CA VAL A 33 -43.07 65.14 -34.18
C VAL A 33 -42.33 65.27 -32.85
N ASN A 34 -42.89 65.98 -31.86
CA ASN A 34 -42.29 66.12 -30.54
C ASN A 34 -42.19 64.78 -29.78
N ALA A 35 -43.19 63.89 -29.91
CA ALA A 35 -43.17 62.56 -29.30
C ALA A 35 -42.15 61.62 -29.96
N ILE A 36 -41.91 61.77 -31.27
CA ILE A 36 -40.93 60.99 -32.03
C ILE A 36 -39.50 61.49 -31.76
N ASP A 37 -39.31 62.82 -31.70
CA ASP A 37 -37.99 63.43 -31.54
C ASP A 37 -37.58 63.64 -30.08
N GLY A 38 -38.52 63.63 -29.14
CA GLY A 38 -38.30 63.60 -27.69
C GLY A 38 -37.76 64.90 -27.07
N ASP A 39 -37.19 65.82 -27.86
CA ASP A 39 -36.62 67.09 -27.41
C ASP A 39 -37.05 68.32 -28.23
N GLY A 40 -37.91 68.16 -29.24
CA GLY A 40 -38.41 69.24 -30.09
C GLY A 40 -37.38 69.84 -31.06
N SER A 41 -36.23 69.18 -31.26
CA SER A 41 -35.26 69.59 -32.28
C SER A 41 -35.60 68.94 -33.63
N THR A 42 -35.61 69.72 -34.71
CA THR A 42 -35.97 69.28 -36.08
C THR A 42 -34.94 68.35 -36.73
N THR A 43 -33.99 67.84 -35.96
CA THR A 43 -32.94 66.92 -36.42
C THR A 43 -32.48 66.03 -35.28
N SER A 44 -32.74 64.72 -35.41
CA SER A 44 -31.88 63.66 -34.85
C SER A 44 -32.28 62.96 -33.54
N GLY A 45 -33.55 62.95 -33.10
CA GLY A 45 -33.93 62.13 -31.94
C GLY A 45 -33.68 60.62 -32.15
N ILE A 46 -34.24 60.06 -33.22
CA ILE A 46 -34.04 58.64 -33.59
C ILE A 46 -32.61 58.39 -34.09
N SER A 47 -32.09 59.28 -34.93
CA SER A 47 -30.75 59.11 -35.53
C SER A 47 -29.65 59.14 -34.46
N ASN A 48 -29.76 59.98 -33.43
CA ASN A 48 -28.81 59.98 -32.32
C ASN A 48 -28.92 58.70 -31.48
N ARG A 49 -30.14 58.22 -31.19
CA ARG A 49 -30.34 56.97 -30.45
C ARG A 49 -29.79 55.77 -31.21
N LEU A 50 -29.96 55.75 -32.53
CA LEU A 50 -29.41 54.71 -33.40
C LEU A 50 -27.87 54.79 -33.43
N ALA A 51 -27.30 55.97 -33.62
CA ALA A 51 -25.84 56.17 -33.57
C ALA A 51 -25.24 55.79 -32.21
N LEU A 52 -25.96 56.02 -31.10
CA LEU A 52 -25.51 55.64 -29.76
C LEU A 52 -25.59 54.12 -29.55
N ALA A 53 -26.61 53.46 -30.12
CA ALA A 53 -26.72 52.01 -30.12
C ALA A 53 -25.63 51.35 -30.99
N GLU A 54 -25.38 51.87 -32.18
CA GLU A 54 -24.33 51.41 -33.08
C GLU A 54 -22.93 51.59 -32.47
N ASN A 55 -22.66 52.72 -31.81
CA ASN A 55 -21.41 52.91 -31.09
C ASN A 55 -21.25 51.93 -29.92
N LYS A 56 -22.32 51.68 -29.15
CA LYS A 56 -22.28 50.68 -28.06
C LYS A 56 -22.07 49.27 -28.60
N LEU A 57 -22.72 48.91 -29.70
CA LEU A 57 -22.61 47.59 -30.33
C LEU A 57 -21.24 47.39 -31.00
N GLY A 58 -20.70 48.42 -31.65
CA GLY A 58 -19.34 48.44 -32.20
C GLY A 58 -18.26 48.35 -31.12
N ALA A 59 -18.48 48.98 -29.96
CA ALA A 59 -17.58 48.87 -28.80
C ALA A 59 -17.57 47.48 -28.15
N LEU A 60 -18.59 46.64 -28.39
CA LEU A 60 -18.56 45.22 -28.01
C LEU A 60 -17.64 44.38 -28.91
N GLY A 61 -17.15 44.93 -30.04
CA GLY A 61 -16.11 44.34 -30.88
C GLY A 61 -16.24 42.82 -31.12
N ASN A 62 -15.11 42.11 -30.99
CA ASN A 62 -15.07 40.64 -31.02
C ASN A 62 -15.29 40.02 -29.64
N VAL A 63 -15.85 40.72 -28.65
CA VAL A 63 -15.96 40.19 -27.28
C VAL A 63 -16.87 38.95 -27.21
N SER A 64 -17.74 38.76 -28.22
CA SER A 64 -18.54 37.53 -28.41
C SER A 64 -17.81 36.36 -29.07
N THR A 65 -16.61 36.55 -29.62
CA THR A 65 -15.84 35.51 -30.34
C THR A 65 -14.40 35.36 -29.85
N ARG A 66 -13.86 36.37 -29.17
CA ARG A 66 -12.56 36.36 -28.52
C ARG A 66 -12.74 35.60 -27.22
N ASN A 67 -12.20 34.38 -27.16
CA ASN A 67 -12.15 33.49 -25.98
C ASN A 67 -13.27 32.45 -25.82
N ILE A 68 -14.08 32.17 -26.84
CA ILE A 68 -14.91 30.96 -26.84
C ILE A 68 -14.07 29.85 -27.49
N GLY A 69 -13.76 28.79 -26.74
CA GLY A 69 -13.07 27.63 -27.29
C GLY A 69 -13.81 27.12 -28.54
N THR A 70 -13.08 26.84 -29.61
CA THR A 70 -13.65 26.52 -30.92
C THR A 70 -14.33 25.13 -31.00
N SER A 71 -14.47 24.43 -29.87
CA SER A 71 -15.02 23.06 -29.77
C SER A 71 -16.20 23.01 -28.81
N ALA A 72 -17.26 22.29 -29.19
CA ALA A 72 -18.42 22.06 -28.32
C ALA A 72 -17.99 21.41 -26.99
N GLY A 73 -18.47 21.95 -25.86
CA GLY A 73 -18.14 21.46 -24.51
C GLY A 73 -16.93 22.11 -23.84
N THR A 74 -16.26 23.08 -24.48
CA THR A 74 -15.26 23.94 -23.81
C THR A 74 -15.91 25.17 -23.20
N VAL A 75 -15.69 25.41 -21.91
CA VAL A 75 -16.11 26.64 -21.24
C VAL A 75 -15.13 27.75 -21.61
N ALA A 76 -15.65 28.93 -21.94
CA ALA A 76 -14.88 30.13 -22.27
C ALA A 76 -14.16 30.69 -21.02
N ALA A 77 -13.09 30.03 -20.58
CA ALA A 77 -12.09 30.66 -19.72
C ALA A 77 -11.08 31.31 -20.66
N GLY A 78 -11.25 32.61 -20.95
CA GLY A 78 -10.28 33.33 -21.76
C GLY A 78 -8.89 33.39 -21.11
N ASP A 79 -7.97 34.14 -21.75
CA ASP A 79 -6.69 34.59 -21.16
C ASP A 79 -6.92 35.57 -19.98
N ASP A 80 -7.84 35.22 -19.08
CA ASP A 80 -7.99 35.85 -17.79
C ASP A 80 -6.90 35.26 -16.90
N ALA A 81 -5.91 36.09 -16.59
CA ALA A 81 -4.73 35.73 -15.81
C ALA A 81 -5.04 35.20 -14.39
N ARG A 82 -6.31 35.22 -13.97
CA ARG A 82 -6.78 34.59 -12.72
C ARG A 82 -7.02 33.09 -12.86
N PHE A 83 -7.20 32.57 -14.08
CA PHE A 83 -7.22 31.14 -14.31
C PHE A 83 -5.80 30.67 -14.60
N LEU A 84 -5.18 29.99 -13.63
CA LEU A 84 -3.94 29.27 -13.88
C LEU A 84 -4.15 28.31 -15.06
N THR A 85 -3.14 28.19 -15.92
CA THR A 85 -3.15 27.27 -17.06
C THR A 85 -3.23 25.82 -16.58
N VAL A 86 -4.43 25.33 -16.30
CA VAL A 86 -4.68 23.95 -15.88
C VAL A 86 -4.82 23.05 -17.10
N GLY A 87 -3.90 22.09 -17.25
CA GLY A 87 -4.11 20.88 -18.05
C GLY A 87 -4.21 21.05 -19.58
N THR A 88 -3.36 21.86 -20.21
CA THR A 88 -3.35 22.00 -21.68
C THR A 88 -2.68 20.83 -22.43
N THR A 89 -2.09 19.86 -21.71
CA THR A 89 -1.43 18.70 -22.32
C THR A 89 -2.37 17.49 -22.36
N PRO A 90 -2.70 16.93 -23.54
CA PRO A 90 -3.49 15.71 -23.62
C PRO A 90 -2.87 14.57 -22.80
N GLY A 91 -3.67 13.90 -21.97
CA GLY A 91 -3.22 12.76 -21.16
C GLY A 91 -2.65 13.10 -19.79
N THR A 92 -2.80 14.35 -19.32
CA THR A 92 -2.45 14.76 -17.95
C THR A 92 -3.70 15.17 -17.16
N VAL A 93 -3.69 14.96 -15.85
CA VAL A 93 -4.74 15.49 -14.95
C VAL A 93 -4.36 16.90 -14.50
N ALA A 94 -5.35 17.78 -14.38
CA ALA A 94 -5.15 19.10 -13.79
C ALA A 94 -4.61 18.92 -12.37
N ALA A 95 -3.35 19.31 -12.14
CA ALA A 95 -2.93 19.62 -10.79
C ALA A 95 -3.76 20.84 -10.37
N GLY A 96 -4.65 20.67 -9.38
CA GLY A 96 -5.29 21.83 -8.74
C GLY A 96 -4.24 22.73 -8.07
N ASP A 97 -4.68 23.74 -7.33
CA ASP A 97 -3.85 24.67 -6.54
C ASP A 97 -3.10 23.99 -5.36
N ASP A 98 -2.49 22.83 -5.60
CA ASP A 98 -1.54 22.20 -4.71
C ASP A 98 -0.13 22.54 -5.17
N ALA A 99 0.48 23.50 -4.46
CA ALA A 99 1.84 23.99 -4.74
C ALA A 99 2.94 22.89 -4.68
N ARG A 100 2.60 21.66 -4.26
CA ARG A 100 3.52 20.51 -4.25
C ARG A 100 3.59 19.78 -5.59
N ILE A 101 2.66 20.04 -6.51
CA ILE A 101 2.59 19.38 -7.82
C ILE A 101 3.05 20.37 -8.89
N THR A 102 4.34 20.39 -9.18
CA THR A 102 4.97 21.36 -10.11
C THR A 102 4.78 21.01 -11.58
N SER A 103 4.17 19.86 -11.90
CA SER A 103 3.81 19.46 -13.26
C SER A 103 2.70 18.40 -13.24
N ALA A 104 1.93 18.33 -14.33
CA ALA A 104 0.82 17.40 -14.44
C ALA A 104 1.34 15.95 -14.51
N LEU A 105 0.87 15.09 -13.59
CA LEU A 105 1.31 13.69 -13.51
C LEU A 105 0.90 12.92 -14.78
N PRO A 106 1.82 12.17 -15.43
CA PRO A 106 1.48 11.34 -16.58
C PRO A 106 0.45 10.26 -16.21
N LYS A 107 -0.57 10.08 -17.06
CA LYS A 107 -1.59 9.02 -16.88
C LYS A 107 -1.03 7.59 -16.92
N VAL A 108 0.15 7.38 -17.51
CA VAL A 108 0.78 6.06 -17.69
C VAL A 108 2.29 6.16 -17.40
N ASN A 109 2.84 5.22 -16.62
CA ASN A 109 4.26 5.12 -16.26
C ASN A 109 4.88 6.44 -15.74
N PRO A 110 4.34 7.04 -14.66
CA PRO A 110 4.92 8.25 -14.11
C PRO A 110 6.37 8.00 -13.68
N THR A 111 7.31 8.75 -14.26
CA THR A 111 8.70 8.76 -13.78
C THR A 111 8.82 9.82 -12.70
N PHE A 112 9.06 9.43 -11.46
CA PHE A 112 9.36 10.38 -10.39
C PHE A 112 10.86 10.71 -10.42
N SER A 113 11.23 11.83 -11.01
CA SER A 113 12.59 12.36 -10.88
C SER A 113 12.72 13.09 -9.54
N GLY A 114 13.65 12.63 -8.70
CA GLY A 114 13.80 13.08 -7.30
C GLY A 114 14.21 14.55 -7.09
N GLY A 115 14.15 15.41 -8.10
CA GLY A 115 14.57 16.81 -8.00
C GLY A 115 13.64 17.70 -7.17
N SER A 116 12.37 17.32 -6.97
CA SER A 116 11.42 18.12 -6.16
C SER A 116 10.28 17.34 -5.48
N GLY A 117 10.09 16.04 -5.77
CA GLY A 117 8.89 15.31 -5.35
C GLY A 117 9.05 14.29 -4.21
N ILE A 118 10.29 13.86 -3.89
CA ILE A 118 10.55 12.81 -2.89
C ILE A 118 11.53 13.32 -1.83
N GLY A 119 11.60 14.65 -1.65
CA GLY A 119 12.67 15.25 -0.87
C GLY A 119 12.32 16.46 -0.03
N ARG A 120 13.08 16.63 1.04
CA ARG A 120 13.05 17.83 1.90
C ARG A 120 14.41 18.49 1.83
N THR A 121 14.47 19.66 1.21
CA THR A 121 15.73 20.38 1.03
C THR A 121 16.36 20.76 2.36
N GLY A 122 17.67 20.52 2.49
CA GLY A 122 18.44 20.89 3.67
C GLY A 122 18.38 19.92 4.85
N VAL A 123 17.90 18.68 4.67
CA VAL A 123 17.97 17.64 5.72
C VAL A 123 18.77 16.41 5.27
N LYS A 124 19.29 15.64 6.23
CA LYS A 124 19.88 14.32 5.94
C LYS A 124 18.79 13.44 5.28
N PHE A 125 19.18 12.71 4.24
CA PHE A 125 18.27 11.90 3.41
C PHE A 125 17.27 12.72 2.57
N GLU A 126 17.72 13.88 2.07
CA GLU A 126 16.94 14.76 1.20
C GLU A 126 16.27 14.07 0.02
N TYR A 127 16.72 12.90 -0.45
CA TYR A 127 16.15 12.21 -1.62
C TYR A 127 15.60 10.81 -1.30
N ALA A 128 15.22 10.55 -0.04
CA ALA A 128 14.68 9.26 0.36
C ALA A 128 13.14 9.26 0.37
N PHE A 129 12.53 8.23 -0.23
CA PHE A 129 11.11 7.94 0.00
C PHE A 129 10.94 7.59 1.48
N ARG A 130 10.24 8.45 2.21
CA ARG A 130 10.00 8.29 3.64
C ARG A 130 8.51 8.19 3.90
N VAL A 131 8.07 7.08 4.45
CA VAL A 131 6.78 6.99 5.11
C VAL A 131 7.00 7.33 6.58
N SER A 132 6.46 8.45 7.02
CA SER A 132 6.57 8.92 8.40
C SER A 132 5.21 9.25 8.96
N ASN A 133 4.99 8.83 10.19
CA ASN A 133 3.80 9.17 10.94
C ASN A 133 3.92 10.59 11.51
N GLY A 134 3.04 11.48 11.07
CA GLY A 134 3.07 12.90 11.41
C GLY A 134 2.29 13.24 12.68
N ASN A 135 2.50 12.51 13.79
CA ASN A 135 1.95 12.77 15.15
C ASN A 135 0.75 11.90 15.63
N SER A 136 0.48 10.73 15.04
CA SER A 136 -0.32 9.69 15.73
C SER A 136 0.62 8.62 16.31
N ASP A 137 0.24 7.82 17.29
CA ASP A 137 1.16 6.78 17.80
C ASP A 137 1.24 5.55 16.88
N ASN A 138 0.27 5.34 15.97
CA ASN A 138 0.17 4.09 15.20
C ASN A 138 0.49 4.22 13.71
N GLY A 139 0.20 5.34 13.03
CA GLY A 139 0.67 5.56 11.65
C GLY A 139 0.19 4.50 10.67
N ILE A 140 1.13 3.81 10.01
CA ILE A 140 0.85 2.64 9.14
C ILE A 140 0.95 1.30 9.90
N GLY A 141 1.19 1.32 11.21
CA GLY A 141 1.25 0.14 12.07
C GLY A 141 -0.10 -0.17 12.72
N GLY A 142 -0.24 -1.38 13.24
CA GLY A 142 -1.39 -1.86 14.00
C GLY A 142 -1.01 -3.07 14.86
N ALA A 143 -1.98 -3.86 15.32
CA ALA A 143 -1.68 -4.98 16.21
C ALA A 143 -0.91 -6.08 15.47
N TYR A 144 -0.04 -6.80 16.19
CA TYR A 144 0.84 -7.83 15.60
C TYR A 144 0.06 -8.91 14.82
N GLY A 145 -1.09 -9.33 15.33
CA GLY A 145 -1.95 -10.34 14.68
C GLY A 145 -2.77 -9.83 13.50
N GLU A 146 -2.82 -8.52 13.26
CA GLU A 146 -3.62 -7.91 12.17
C GLU A 146 -2.81 -7.78 10.87
N TRP A 147 -1.59 -8.34 10.81
CA TRP A 147 -0.67 -8.13 9.70
C TRP A 147 -1.21 -8.56 8.33
N ALA A 148 -2.10 -9.54 8.31
CA ALA A 148 -2.78 -10.05 7.11
C ALA A 148 -4.17 -9.42 6.88
N GLY A 149 -4.58 -8.46 7.71
CA GLY A 149 -5.84 -7.74 7.65
C GLY A 149 -5.66 -6.28 7.23
N ASP A 150 -6.24 -5.36 7.98
CA ASP A 150 -6.39 -3.94 7.59
C ASP A 150 -5.12 -3.08 7.74
N LEU A 151 -3.94 -3.69 7.92
CA LEU A 151 -2.70 -2.91 7.94
C LEU A 151 -2.46 -2.29 6.56
N THR A 152 -2.19 -0.98 6.55
CA THR A 152 -1.85 -0.27 5.32
C THR A 152 -0.34 -0.35 5.08
N PRO A 153 0.16 -1.14 4.11
CA PRO A 153 1.59 -1.25 3.89
C PRO A 153 2.16 0.05 3.30
N ALA A 154 3.40 0.38 3.68
CA ALA A 154 4.15 1.47 3.02
C ALA A 154 4.36 1.22 1.52
N VAL A 155 4.53 -0.05 1.15
CA VAL A 155 4.72 -0.54 -0.21
C VAL A 155 3.99 -1.88 -0.32
N GLN A 156 3.05 -1.99 -1.25
CA GLN A 156 2.38 -3.23 -1.63
C GLN A 156 2.88 -3.71 -2.98
N ILE A 157 3.10 -5.02 -3.10
CA ILE A 157 3.52 -5.67 -4.34
C ILE A 157 2.53 -6.79 -4.62
N ASP A 158 1.66 -6.58 -5.60
CA ASP A 158 0.63 -7.55 -5.95
C ASP A 158 1.24 -8.72 -6.75
N CYS A 159 1.16 -9.91 -6.15
CA CYS A 159 1.73 -11.14 -6.70
C CYS A 159 0.65 -11.94 -7.45
N GLN A 160 0.34 -11.57 -8.69
CA GLN A 160 -0.81 -12.12 -9.43
C GLN A 160 -0.63 -13.56 -9.94
N ALA A 161 0.60 -14.02 -10.13
CA ALA A 161 0.92 -15.31 -10.73
C ALA A 161 1.69 -16.17 -9.73
N PRO A 162 1.14 -17.32 -9.29
CA PRO A 162 1.74 -18.13 -8.22
C PRO A 162 3.10 -18.73 -8.60
N SER A 163 3.40 -18.83 -9.90
CA SER A 163 4.65 -19.34 -10.45
C SER A 163 5.74 -18.26 -10.65
N SER A 164 5.47 -17.00 -10.31
CA SER A 164 6.41 -15.89 -10.53
C SER A 164 7.07 -15.43 -9.24
N HIS A 165 8.35 -15.06 -9.35
CA HIS A 165 9.10 -14.46 -8.25
C HIS A 165 8.94 -12.94 -8.31
N TYR A 166 8.43 -12.35 -7.23
CA TYR A 166 8.18 -10.91 -7.14
C TYR A 166 9.27 -10.23 -6.32
N MET A 167 10.08 -9.41 -6.98
CA MET A 167 11.20 -8.72 -6.36
C MET A 167 10.73 -7.40 -5.73
N GLY A 168 10.86 -7.29 -4.40
CA GLY A 168 10.49 -6.06 -3.71
C GLY A 168 11.59 -5.01 -3.66
N ILE A 169 12.83 -5.43 -3.45
CA ILE A 169 13.97 -4.51 -3.37
C ILE A 169 15.17 -5.13 -4.08
N ARG A 170 15.93 -4.31 -4.81
CA ARG A 170 17.19 -4.70 -5.46
C ARG A 170 18.23 -3.61 -5.32
N TRP A 171 19.45 -4.03 -5.01
CA TRP A 171 20.64 -3.19 -5.03
C TRP A 171 21.54 -3.60 -6.20
N THR A 172 21.97 -2.63 -6.99
CA THR A 172 22.83 -2.86 -8.17
C THR A 172 24.00 -1.89 -8.20
N HIS A 173 25.17 -2.37 -8.61
CA HIS A 173 26.20 -1.53 -9.19
C HIS A 173 25.91 -1.43 -10.69
N TRP A 174 25.38 -0.28 -11.10
CA TRP A 174 24.83 -0.09 -12.45
C TRP A 174 25.85 -0.45 -13.54
N GLY A 175 25.44 -1.31 -14.46
CA GLY A 175 26.28 -1.80 -15.57
C GLY A 175 27.32 -2.85 -15.18
N VAL A 176 27.44 -3.19 -13.89
CA VAL A 176 28.48 -4.10 -13.40
C VAL A 176 27.88 -5.37 -12.80
N LYS A 177 27.08 -5.26 -11.72
CA LYS A 177 26.52 -6.44 -11.04
C LYS A 177 25.31 -6.14 -10.17
N HIS A 178 24.52 -7.18 -9.93
CA HIS A 178 23.56 -7.21 -8.84
C HIS A 178 24.28 -7.47 -7.52
N LEU A 179 24.01 -6.64 -6.52
CA LEU A 179 24.61 -6.74 -5.19
C LEU A 179 23.77 -7.64 -4.29
N ALA A 180 22.47 -7.33 -4.20
CA ALA A 180 21.51 -8.11 -3.44
C ALA A 180 20.08 -7.86 -3.93
N ALA A 181 19.15 -8.75 -3.58
CA ALA A 181 17.72 -8.55 -3.76
C ALA A 181 16.91 -9.33 -2.71
N ILE A 182 15.71 -8.83 -2.42
CA ILE A 182 14.70 -9.50 -1.59
C ILE A 182 13.48 -9.76 -2.49
N HIS A 183 12.97 -10.99 -2.46
CA HIS A 183 11.79 -11.36 -3.23
C HIS A 183 10.85 -12.23 -2.42
N ALA A 184 9.57 -12.20 -2.80
CA ALA A 184 8.56 -13.17 -2.38
C ALA A 184 8.24 -14.12 -3.55
N TYR A 185 7.89 -15.36 -3.22
CA TYR A 185 7.46 -16.38 -4.16
C TYR A 185 6.38 -17.24 -3.51
N GLU A 186 5.24 -17.42 -4.17
CA GLU A 186 4.09 -18.16 -3.62
C GLU A 186 4.33 -19.67 -3.57
N GLY A 187 5.26 -20.19 -4.38
CA GLY A 187 5.62 -21.61 -4.39
C GLY A 187 5.21 -22.35 -5.66
N GLY A 188 4.48 -21.71 -6.58
CA GLY A 188 3.92 -22.32 -7.79
C GLY A 188 2.45 -22.70 -7.64
N ALA A 189 1.75 -22.91 -8.77
CA ALA A 189 0.33 -23.26 -8.76
C ALA A 189 0.08 -24.55 -7.97
N GLY A 190 -0.72 -24.47 -6.91
CA GLY A 190 -1.04 -25.61 -6.04
C GLY A 190 0.03 -25.96 -5.00
N SER A 191 1.07 -25.15 -4.85
CA SER A 191 2.03 -25.30 -3.75
C SER A 191 1.54 -24.54 -2.52
N PRO A 192 1.52 -25.16 -1.32
CA PRO A 192 1.17 -24.48 -0.09
C PRO A 192 2.31 -23.60 0.47
N THR A 193 3.48 -23.60 -0.16
CA THR A 193 4.70 -23.06 0.45
C THR A 193 5.10 -21.72 -0.15
N THR A 194 4.65 -20.64 0.48
CA THR A 194 5.16 -19.30 0.23
C THR A 194 6.54 -19.13 0.84
N LEU A 195 7.44 -18.40 0.18
CA LEU A 195 8.76 -18.10 0.70
C LEU A 195 9.18 -16.65 0.44
N ILE A 196 10.05 -16.17 1.33
CA ILE A 196 10.85 -14.97 1.12
C ILE A 196 12.31 -15.38 0.96
N GLY A 197 12.96 -14.87 -0.08
CA GLY A 197 14.33 -15.22 -0.42
C GLY A 197 15.24 -14.02 -0.56
N PHE A 198 16.45 -14.15 -0.03
CA PHE A 198 17.53 -13.18 -0.10
C PHE A 198 18.59 -13.67 -1.10
N HIS A 199 18.78 -12.86 -2.14
CA HIS A 199 19.82 -13.07 -3.16
C HIS A 199 21.02 -12.18 -2.83
N ILE A 200 22.23 -12.72 -2.85
CA ILE A 200 23.46 -11.94 -2.61
C ILE A 200 24.52 -12.32 -3.66
N ALA A 201 25.19 -11.31 -4.21
CA ALA A 201 26.33 -11.46 -5.12
C ALA A 201 26.10 -12.42 -6.31
N GLY A 202 24.90 -12.42 -6.87
CA GLY A 202 24.54 -13.25 -8.03
C GLY A 202 24.15 -14.70 -7.70
N LYS A 203 24.13 -15.09 -6.41
CA LYS A 203 23.59 -16.38 -6.00
C LYS A 203 22.09 -16.30 -5.76
N THR A 204 21.36 -17.13 -6.47
CA THR A 204 19.91 -17.31 -6.27
C THR A 204 19.66 -18.04 -4.96
N ASN A 205 18.70 -17.59 -4.16
CA ASN A 205 18.17 -18.30 -2.98
C ASN A 205 19.25 -18.68 -1.94
N SER A 206 20.21 -17.78 -1.69
CA SER A 206 21.28 -18.04 -0.71
C SER A 206 20.74 -18.16 0.72
N HIS A 207 19.66 -17.43 1.00
CA HIS A 207 18.94 -17.51 2.27
C HIS A 207 17.44 -17.48 2.00
N ILE A 208 16.70 -18.42 2.56
CA ILE A 208 15.25 -18.57 2.34
C ILE A 208 14.57 -18.73 3.70
N PHE A 209 13.41 -18.11 3.85
CA PHE A 209 12.45 -18.40 4.91
C PHE A 209 11.14 -18.81 4.25
N ASP A 210 10.58 -19.95 4.64
CA ASP A 210 9.32 -20.46 4.07
C ASP A 210 8.15 -20.35 5.06
N SER A 211 6.93 -20.53 4.56
CA SER A 211 5.70 -20.47 5.33
C SER A 211 5.55 -21.61 6.35
N ASN A 212 6.37 -22.66 6.28
CA ASN A 212 6.43 -23.73 7.27
C ASN A 212 7.34 -23.37 8.45
N GLY A 213 7.96 -22.18 8.43
CA GLY A 213 8.90 -21.71 9.45
C GLY A 213 10.32 -22.26 9.28
N ASN A 214 10.64 -22.87 8.14
CA ASN A 214 12.01 -23.32 7.87
C ASN A 214 12.86 -22.15 7.39
N ALA A 215 14.14 -22.20 7.76
CA ALA A 215 15.15 -21.31 7.21
C ALA A 215 16.27 -22.13 6.55
N PHE A 216 16.63 -21.76 5.33
CA PHE A 216 17.77 -22.32 4.62
C PHE A 216 18.89 -21.29 4.52
N PHE A 217 20.10 -21.66 4.91
CA PHE A 217 21.31 -20.86 4.77
C PHE A 217 22.32 -21.66 3.93
N ALA A 218 22.70 -21.13 2.76
CA ALA A 218 23.69 -21.78 1.89
C ALA A 218 25.13 -21.76 2.45
N GLY A 219 25.36 -21.09 3.58
CA GLY A 219 26.66 -20.94 4.22
C GLY A 219 26.61 -21.19 5.73
N THR A 220 27.62 -20.70 6.45
CA THR A 220 27.75 -20.90 7.90
C THR A 220 26.87 -19.93 8.69
N LEU A 221 26.21 -20.43 9.73
CA LEU A 221 25.60 -19.62 10.78
C LEU A 221 26.61 -19.41 11.93
N SER A 222 27.04 -18.17 12.15
CA SER A 222 27.94 -17.80 13.24
C SER A 222 27.15 -17.15 14.38
N GLN A 223 27.42 -17.56 15.62
CA GLN A 223 26.78 -17.02 16.82
C GLN A 223 27.81 -16.35 17.73
N ASN A 224 27.48 -15.17 18.26
CA ASN A 224 28.35 -14.46 19.20
C ASN A 224 28.42 -15.24 20.54
N SER A 225 29.63 -15.44 21.05
CA SER A 225 29.86 -16.20 22.30
C SER A 225 30.97 -15.59 23.17
N ASP A 226 31.21 -14.29 23.01
CA ASP A 226 32.21 -13.55 23.79
C ASP A 226 31.87 -13.55 25.30
N TYR A 227 32.87 -13.69 26.17
CA TYR A 227 32.63 -13.74 27.61
C TYR A 227 32.18 -12.39 28.18
N ARG A 228 32.50 -11.27 27.51
CA ARG A 228 32.15 -9.91 27.96
C ARG A 228 30.66 -9.61 27.85
N ILE A 229 29.93 -10.39 27.07
CA ILE A 229 28.46 -10.31 26.97
C ILE A 229 27.76 -11.40 27.80
N LYS A 230 28.49 -12.08 28.70
CA LYS A 230 27.96 -13.12 29.58
C LYS A 230 28.11 -12.69 31.04
N ALA A 231 27.04 -12.85 31.81
CA ALA A 231 27.01 -12.64 33.25
C ALA A 231 26.44 -13.88 33.93
N ASN A 232 26.75 -14.08 35.22
CA ASN A 232 26.25 -15.19 36.03
C ASN A 232 26.53 -16.58 35.44
N ALA A 233 27.68 -16.75 34.76
CA ALA A 233 28.05 -18.04 34.20
C ALA A 233 28.42 -19.03 35.32
N SER A 234 27.74 -20.17 35.34
CA SER A 234 28.04 -21.31 36.20
C SER A 234 28.27 -22.56 35.35
N SER A 235 29.03 -23.51 35.89
CA SER A 235 29.27 -24.79 35.24
C SER A 235 28.00 -25.65 35.25
N LEU A 236 27.78 -26.39 34.17
CA LEU A 236 26.75 -27.42 34.12
C LEU A 236 27.16 -28.62 34.99
N SER A 237 26.20 -29.17 35.73
CA SER A 237 26.39 -30.39 36.51
C SER A 237 26.42 -31.60 35.58
N ALA A 238 27.62 -32.08 35.26
CA ALA A 238 27.81 -33.18 34.31
C ALA A 238 27.04 -34.47 34.66
N PRO A 239 26.93 -34.90 35.95
CA PRO A 239 26.11 -36.07 36.32
C PRO A 239 24.61 -35.87 36.07
N GLU A 240 24.06 -34.70 36.43
CA GLU A 240 22.64 -34.39 36.24
C GLU A 240 22.31 -34.27 34.75
N VAL A 241 23.17 -33.61 33.98
CA VAL A 241 23.04 -33.53 32.51
C VAL A 241 23.09 -34.92 31.88
N ALA A 242 24.03 -35.77 32.29
CA ALA A 242 24.11 -37.14 31.78
C ALA A 242 22.87 -37.98 32.14
N ALA A 243 22.28 -37.78 33.33
CA ALA A 243 21.03 -38.42 33.71
C ALA A 243 19.87 -37.95 32.82
N GLY A 244 19.73 -36.63 32.61
CA GLY A 244 18.70 -36.05 31.75
C GLY A 244 18.82 -36.49 30.30
N LEU A 245 20.03 -36.53 29.73
CA LEU A 245 20.25 -36.99 28.35
C LEU A 245 19.87 -38.46 28.14
N ARG A 246 20.06 -39.32 29.14
CA ARG A 246 19.77 -40.77 29.03
C ARG A 246 18.28 -41.09 29.01
N VAL A 247 17.42 -40.19 29.53
CA VAL A 247 15.97 -40.39 29.55
C VAL A 247 15.26 -39.77 28.34
N LEU A 248 15.97 -39.00 27.51
CA LEU A 248 15.41 -38.45 26.28
C LEU A 248 15.13 -39.57 25.27
N ASN A 249 14.07 -39.38 24.47
CA ASN A 249 13.64 -40.32 23.45
C ASN A 249 13.81 -39.71 22.03
N PRO A 250 14.96 -39.87 21.37
CA PRO A 250 15.12 -39.49 19.97
C PRO A 250 14.16 -40.29 19.09
N LEU A 251 13.41 -39.58 18.25
CA LEU A 251 12.35 -40.18 17.43
C LEU A 251 12.45 -39.74 15.97
N THR A 252 11.95 -40.61 15.09
CA THR A 252 11.67 -40.27 13.70
C THR A 252 10.18 -39.97 13.53
N TYR A 253 9.82 -38.92 12.82
CA TYR A 253 8.43 -38.52 12.64
C TYR A 253 8.17 -37.91 11.27
N ASN A 254 6.91 -37.92 10.86
CA ASN A 254 6.43 -37.15 9.71
C ASN A 254 5.72 -35.89 10.23
N ASP A 255 6.02 -34.73 9.65
CA ASP A 255 5.30 -33.50 9.94
C ASP A 255 3.95 -33.54 9.21
N THR A 256 2.85 -33.37 9.94
CA THR A 256 1.49 -33.42 9.37
C THR A 256 1.19 -32.24 8.44
N ARG A 257 2.01 -31.19 8.46
CA ARG A 257 1.94 -30.05 7.53
C ARG A 257 2.64 -30.33 6.20
N ARG A 258 3.43 -31.40 6.12
CA ARG A 258 4.19 -31.80 4.92
C ARG A 258 3.49 -32.96 4.21
N PRO A 259 3.68 -33.12 2.89
CA PRO A 259 3.18 -34.28 2.16
C PRO A 259 3.67 -35.58 2.82
N ALA A 260 2.80 -36.57 2.95
CA ALA A 260 3.15 -37.86 3.57
C ALA A 260 4.26 -38.63 2.82
N THR A 261 4.53 -38.24 1.57
CA THR A 261 5.63 -38.75 0.74
C THR A 261 6.99 -38.17 1.08
N ASP A 262 7.05 -37.11 1.89
CA ASP A 262 8.30 -36.50 2.31
C ASP A 262 9.10 -37.44 3.22
N ARG A 263 10.43 -37.24 3.20
CA ARG A 263 11.34 -38.00 4.07
C ARG A 263 11.00 -37.72 5.56
N PRO A 264 10.96 -38.76 6.40
CA PRO A 264 10.82 -38.59 7.85
C PRO A 264 11.92 -37.70 8.43
N LEU A 265 11.53 -36.87 9.38
CA LEU A 265 12.40 -36.03 10.19
C LEU A 265 12.90 -36.79 11.41
N VAL A 266 13.99 -36.31 12.00
CA VAL A 266 14.55 -36.82 13.25
C VAL A 266 14.56 -35.69 14.26
N GLY A 267 14.14 -35.96 15.50
CA GLY A 267 14.11 -34.95 16.55
C GLY A 267 13.73 -35.49 17.91
N LEU A 268 13.25 -34.60 18.77
CA LEU A 268 12.78 -34.87 20.12
C LEU A 268 11.40 -34.22 20.32
N PHE A 269 10.60 -34.76 21.23
CA PHE A 269 9.43 -34.02 21.71
C PHE A 269 9.85 -32.87 22.62
N ALA A 270 9.36 -31.67 22.32
CA ALA A 270 9.73 -30.45 23.05
C ALA A 270 9.42 -30.54 24.54
N HIS A 271 8.23 -31.03 24.93
CA HIS A 271 7.86 -31.13 26.35
C HIS A 271 8.68 -32.18 27.13
N GLU A 272 9.12 -33.27 26.48
CA GLU A 272 10.03 -34.24 27.12
C GLU A 272 11.40 -33.62 27.36
N LEU A 273 11.91 -32.88 26.37
CA LEU A 273 13.15 -32.14 26.50
C LEU A 273 13.05 -31.06 27.58
N GLN A 274 11.94 -30.32 27.63
CA GLN A 274 11.68 -29.24 28.58
C GLN A 274 11.71 -29.73 30.03
N ALA A 275 11.23 -30.96 30.30
CA ALA A 275 11.26 -31.56 31.63
C ALA A 275 12.69 -31.78 32.16
N GLN A 276 13.67 -31.99 31.27
CA GLN A 276 15.08 -32.21 31.64
C GLN A 276 15.94 -30.95 31.46
N PHE A 277 15.67 -30.17 30.42
CA PHE A 277 16.47 -29.03 29.96
C PHE A 277 15.55 -27.85 29.59
N PRO A 278 14.94 -27.19 30.58
CA PRO A 278 13.91 -26.17 30.34
C PRO A 278 14.43 -24.95 29.55
N LEU A 279 15.72 -24.64 29.63
CA LEU A 279 16.35 -23.53 28.91
C LEU A 279 16.47 -23.76 27.39
N LEU A 280 16.18 -24.98 26.91
CA LEU A 280 16.26 -25.33 25.50
C LEU A 280 14.90 -25.26 24.79
N VAL A 281 13.82 -24.99 25.51
CA VAL A 281 12.46 -25.03 24.97
C VAL A 281 11.73 -23.74 25.28
N ASP A 282 11.33 -23.05 24.21
CA ASP A 282 10.44 -21.90 24.31
C ASP A 282 8.99 -22.34 24.09
N GLY A 283 8.09 -21.82 24.92
CA GLY A 283 6.64 -22.12 24.87
C GLY A 283 6.20 -23.21 25.84
N GLU A 284 4.88 -23.37 25.94
CA GLU A 284 4.21 -24.28 26.87
C GLU A 284 3.53 -25.43 26.12
N LYS A 285 3.48 -26.61 26.75
CA LYS A 285 2.83 -27.78 26.18
C LYS A 285 1.32 -27.53 26.04
N ASP A 286 0.77 -27.87 24.88
CA ASP A 286 -0.67 -27.78 24.57
C ASP A 286 -1.23 -26.34 24.67
N ALA A 287 -0.38 -25.32 24.62
CA ALA A 287 -0.82 -23.93 24.57
C ALA A 287 -1.59 -23.66 23.26
N VAL A 288 -2.49 -22.68 23.29
CA VAL A 288 -3.32 -22.27 22.15
C VAL A 288 -3.28 -20.76 21.98
N GLN A 289 -3.39 -20.31 20.73
CA GLN A 289 -3.56 -18.90 20.37
C GLN A 289 -4.79 -18.72 19.49
N THR A 290 -5.39 -17.54 19.53
CA THR A 290 -6.46 -17.15 18.62
C THR A 290 -5.85 -16.42 17.43
N GLU A 291 -6.09 -16.91 16.23
CA GLU A 291 -5.56 -16.34 14.99
C GLU A 291 -6.70 -16.04 14.02
N MET A 292 -6.57 -14.93 13.28
CA MET A 292 -7.49 -14.56 12.21
C MET A 292 -7.04 -15.26 10.93
N VAL A 293 -7.91 -16.12 10.39
CA VAL A 293 -7.64 -16.87 9.17
C VAL A 293 -8.63 -16.44 8.11
N TRP A 294 -8.14 -16.28 6.87
CA TRP A 294 -9.00 -16.07 5.72
C TRP A 294 -9.64 -17.40 5.30
N VAL A 295 -10.97 -17.41 5.27
CA VAL A 295 -11.78 -18.57 4.88
C VAL A 295 -12.59 -18.18 3.65
N GLY A 296 -12.57 -19.00 2.60
CA GLY A 296 -13.32 -18.76 1.36
C GLY A 296 -12.52 -19.10 0.10
N ASP A 297 -13.08 -18.74 -1.06
CA ASP A 297 -12.42 -18.89 -2.36
C ASP A 297 -11.37 -17.79 -2.54
N THR A 298 -10.09 -18.14 -2.56
CA THR A 298 -8.97 -17.19 -2.74
C THR A 298 -8.59 -17.00 -4.21
N THR A 299 -9.40 -17.49 -5.16
CA THR A 299 -9.10 -17.36 -6.58
C THR A 299 -9.19 -15.89 -7.01
N PRO A 300 -8.14 -15.31 -7.61
CA PRO A 300 -8.16 -13.93 -8.05
C PRO A 300 -9.00 -13.80 -9.33
N TYR A 301 -10.23 -13.34 -9.21
CA TYR A 301 -11.07 -12.97 -10.35
C TYR A 301 -10.81 -11.53 -10.78
N LEU A 302 -10.91 -11.26 -12.08
CA LEU A 302 -10.96 -9.89 -12.58
C LEU A 302 -12.30 -9.26 -12.15
N PRO A 303 -12.33 -7.96 -11.79
CA PRO A 303 -13.57 -7.30 -11.39
C PRO A 303 -14.69 -7.49 -12.43
N GLY A 304 -15.81 -8.06 -12.02
CA GLY A 304 -16.98 -8.36 -12.87
C GLY A 304 -16.92 -9.69 -13.61
N MET A 305 -15.87 -10.49 -13.41
CA MET A 305 -15.72 -11.86 -13.93
C MET A 305 -15.83 -12.91 -12.82
N GLU A 306 -16.29 -12.52 -11.63
CA GLU A 306 -16.54 -13.44 -10.53
C GLU A 306 -17.67 -14.42 -10.89
N PRO A 307 -17.54 -15.73 -10.60
CA PRO A 307 -18.63 -16.68 -10.68
C PRO A 307 -19.84 -16.22 -9.87
N SER A 308 -21.05 -16.60 -10.29
CA SER A 308 -22.29 -16.20 -9.61
C SER A 308 -22.41 -16.71 -8.16
N ASP A 309 -21.64 -17.74 -7.80
CA ASP A 309 -21.55 -18.35 -6.47
C ASP A 309 -20.27 -17.97 -5.71
N TYR A 310 -19.48 -17.04 -6.24
CA TYR A 310 -18.28 -16.55 -5.56
C TYR A 310 -18.65 -15.84 -4.26
N THR A 311 -18.07 -16.33 -3.17
CA THR A 311 -18.06 -15.66 -1.87
C THR A 311 -16.64 -15.18 -1.62
N PRO A 312 -16.41 -13.85 -1.54
CA PRO A 312 -15.09 -13.31 -1.24
C PRO A 312 -14.54 -13.91 0.06
N PRO A 313 -13.22 -14.15 0.14
CA PRO A 313 -12.63 -14.64 1.37
C PRO A 313 -12.90 -13.62 2.48
N HIS A 314 -13.38 -14.10 3.63
CA HIS A 314 -13.62 -13.30 4.83
C HIS A 314 -12.78 -13.84 5.99
N GLN A 315 -12.58 -13.01 7.01
CA GLN A 315 -11.77 -13.39 8.16
C GLN A 315 -12.62 -14.08 9.22
N GLU A 316 -12.12 -15.19 9.75
CA GLU A 316 -12.70 -15.90 10.90
C GLU A 316 -11.63 -16.12 11.98
N SER A 317 -12.02 -15.99 13.24
CA SER A 317 -11.15 -16.33 14.38
C SER A 317 -11.14 -17.83 14.61
N ARG A 318 -9.96 -18.45 14.60
CA ARG A 318 -9.77 -19.87 14.90
C ARG A 318 -8.76 -20.05 16.04
N GLN A 319 -9.04 -20.99 16.94
CA GLN A 319 -8.04 -21.44 17.92
C GLN A 319 -7.05 -22.37 17.22
N MET A 320 -5.78 -21.98 17.25
CA MET A 320 -4.66 -22.74 16.71
C MET A 320 -3.71 -23.16 17.84
N PRO A 321 -3.04 -24.31 17.75
CA PRO A 321 -2.00 -24.68 18.70
C PRO A 321 -0.85 -23.68 18.67
N LEU A 322 -0.44 -23.19 19.84
CA LEU A 322 0.80 -22.44 20.01
C LEU A 322 1.95 -23.44 20.17
N LEU A 323 2.82 -23.52 19.16
CA LEU A 323 3.86 -24.54 19.09
C LEU A 323 5.03 -24.23 20.04
N GLN A 324 5.56 -25.28 20.69
CA GLN A 324 6.83 -25.22 21.41
C GLN A 324 8.00 -25.28 20.42
N ASN A 325 9.07 -24.52 20.69
CA ASN A 325 10.26 -24.46 19.84
C ASN A 325 11.49 -24.96 20.60
N VAL A 326 12.34 -25.74 19.93
CA VAL A 326 13.54 -26.35 20.52
C VAL A 326 14.81 -25.69 19.99
N ASN A 327 15.68 -25.23 20.90
CA ASN A 327 17.03 -24.79 20.57
C ASN A 327 17.98 -25.98 20.45
N TYR A 328 17.97 -26.63 19.29
CA TYR A 328 18.83 -27.80 19.02
C TYR A 328 20.33 -27.49 19.10
N VAL A 329 20.76 -26.29 18.70
CA VAL A 329 22.17 -25.88 18.80
C VAL A 329 22.60 -25.75 20.26
N GLY A 330 21.69 -25.28 21.12
CA GLY A 330 21.89 -25.19 22.57
C GLY A 330 22.08 -26.55 23.26
N LEU A 331 21.67 -27.66 22.63
CA LEU A 331 21.88 -29.01 23.16
C LEU A 331 23.36 -29.42 23.14
N VAL A 332 24.18 -28.83 22.27
CA VAL A 332 25.60 -29.20 22.09
C VAL A 332 26.42 -29.05 23.39
N PRO A 333 26.36 -27.92 24.13
CA PRO A 333 26.98 -27.83 25.46
C PRO A 333 26.57 -28.91 26.46
N TYR A 334 25.29 -29.32 26.45
CA TYR A 334 24.80 -30.40 27.32
C TYR A 334 25.39 -31.75 26.89
N LEU A 335 25.43 -32.05 25.59
CA LEU A 335 26.08 -33.25 25.07
C LEU A 335 27.56 -33.32 25.47
N ILE A 336 28.28 -32.20 25.39
CA ILE A 336 29.68 -32.12 25.83
C ILE A 336 29.80 -32.45 27.33
N ALA A 337 28.96 -31.85 28.18
CA ALA A 337 28.99 -32.13 29.62
C ALA A 337 28.63 -33.59 29.95
N GLY A 338 27.60 -34.15 29.29
CA GLY A 338 27.23 -35.56 29.46
C GLY A 338 28.30 -36.53 28.97
N TRP A 339 29.00 -36.18 27.88
CA TRP A 339 30.14 -36.94 27.38
C TRP A 339 31.32 -36.91 28.38
N GLN A 340 31.68 -35.73 28.90
CA GLN A 340 32.73 -35.60 29.92
C GLN A 340 32.45 -36.47 31.15
N HIS A 341 31.20 -36.53 31.62
CA HIS A 341 30.82 -37.41 32.73
C HIS A 341 30.99 -38.90 32.38
N SER A 342 30.60 -39.28 31.16
CA SER A 342 30.71 -40.67 30.71
C SER A 342 32.17 -41.10 30.55
N ASP A 343 33.02 -40.22 30.04
CA ASP A 343 34.47 -40.41 29.92
C ASP A 343 35.15 -40.58 31.29
N GLN A 344 34.80 -39.72 32.25
CA GLN A 344 35.29 -39.84 33.64
C GLN A 344 34.89 -41.17 34.28
N ARG A 345 33.64 -41.62 34.05
CA ARG A 345 33.16 -42.90 34.58
C ARG A 345 33.88 -44.09 33.93
N LEU A 346 34.16 -44.02 32.63
CA LEU A 346 34.93 -45.05 31.94
C LEU A 346 36.35 -45.14 32.51
N GLY A 347 37.04 -44.01 32.67
CA GLY A 347 38.39 -44.00 33.29
C GLY A 347 38.40 -44.56 34.72
N ALA A 348 37.37 -44.28 35.51
CA ALA A 348 37.25 -44.85 36.86
C ALA A 348 37.06 -46.38 36.83
N LEU A 349 36.23 -46.89 35.93
CA LEU A 349 36.01 -48.33 35.76
C LEU A 349 37.27 -49.04 35.24
N GLU A 350 38.01 -48.43 34.31
CA GLU A 350 39.27 -48.98 33.81
C GLU A 350 40.32 -49.10 34.93
N ALA A 351 40.41 -48.09 35.80
CA ALA A 351 41.30 -48.12 36.97
C ALA A 351 40.91 -49.22 37.97
N GLU A 352 39.61 -49.38 38.24
CA GLU A 352 39.09 -50.45 39.10
C GLU A 352 39.40 -51.83 38.53
N ILE A 353 39.17 -52.04 37.22
CA ILE A 353 39.51 -53.28 36.52
C ILE A 353 41.01 -53.56 36.63
N GLY A 354 41.87 -52.55 36.47
CA GLY A 354 43.31 -52.69 36.63
C GLY A 354 43.72 -53.13 38.05
N ALA A 355 43.11 -52.52 39.07
CA ALA A 355 43.34 -52.89 40.46
C ALA A 355 42.89 -54.33 40.77
N LEU A 356 41.70 -54.72 40.29
CA LEU A 356 41.17 -56.08 40.44
C LEU A 356 42.05 -57.12 39.75
N ARG A 357 42.53 -56.84 38.53
CA ARG A 357 43.49 -57.73 37.83
C ARG A 357 44.75 -57.96 38.65
N THR A 358 45.31 -56.89 39.21
CA THR A 358 46.51 -56.97 40.07
C THR A 358 46.25 -57.82 41.31
N GLN A 359 45.08 -57.69 41.94
CA GLN A 359 44.69 -58.51 43.10
C GLN A 359 44.53 -60.00 42.74
N VAL A 360 43.91 -60.31 41.60
CA VAL A 360 43.73 -61.69 41.12
C VAL A 360 45.08 -62.35 40.83
N GLU A 361 46.00 -61.65 40.17
CA GLU A 361 47.36 -62.15 39.90
C GLU A 361 48.10 -62.46 41.22
N ALA A 362 47.96 -61.60 42.23
CA ALA A 362 48.56 -61.82 43.55
C ALA A 362 47.96 -63.03 44.29
N LEU A 363 46.69 -63.35 44.06
CA LEU A 363 46.05 -64.55 44.63
C LEU A 363 46.46 -65.83 43.91
N LEU A 364 46.61 -65.80 42.59
CA LEU A 364 47.05 -66.95 41.79
C LEU A 364 48.52 -67.34 42.04
N ALA A 365 49.33 -66.39 42.53
CA ALA A 365 50.72 -66.62 42.89
C ALA A 365 50.92 -67.29 44.26
N ARG A 366 49.84 -67.52 45.02
CA ARG A 366 49.82 -68.24 46.30
C ARG A 366 49.33 -69.66 46.10
#